data_AF-A0A0A0BMG9-F1
#
_entry.id   AF-A0A0A0BMG9-F1
#
_cell.length_a   1.000
_cell.length_b   1.000
_cell.length_c   1.000
_cell.angle_alpha   90.00
_cell.angle_beta   90.00
_cell.angle_gamma   90.00
#
_symmetry.space_group_name_H-M   'P 1'
#
loop_
_entity.id
_entity.type
_entity.pdbx_description
1 polymer ?
#
loop_
_entity_poly.entity_id
_entity_poly.type
_entity_poly.pdbx_seq_one_letter_code
_entity_poly.pdbx_strand_id
1 'polypeptide(L)'
;MKKIKQLGLLLLFIWPQFVLANVIEVTLHYVGSTDGQVWAGVQQGLTEANLQGQFLGQNYTVQATTIDELKAIPTEQVTAILLATDANTVFEVAGLQQFAQTPVFNLASAADELREACLGNVLNIPLSEQMKQDAIAQWQAKNEDTPVHAQGWHEDFVKFAASQLNTRFTRNHQSKMDDDAWAGWAAIKMLSDSVARTQNTDGDAMLTFLKNDLSFDGQKGDTATFRNSGQLRQIVLLVDGDNNIVAEAPLRGVAGGLDSLGLVSCR
;
A
#
# COMPACT_ATOMS: atom_id res chain seq x y z
N MET A 1 -27.22 7.03 -80.19
CA MET A 1 -25.99 6.67 -79.41
C MET A 1 -25.65 7.89 -78.56
N LYS A 2 -25.45 7.91 -77.23
CA LYS A 2 -25.34 6.95 -76.11
C LYS A 2 -25.79 7.76 -74.87
N LYS A 3 -26.63 7.20 -73.98
CA LYS A 3 -27.01 7.82 -72.69
C LYS A 3 -25.85 7.66 -71.69
N ILE A 4 -25.36 8.75 -71.10
CA ILE A 4 -24.40 8.71 -69.99
C ILE A 4 -25.21 8.83 -68.69
N LYS A 5 -25.20 7.76 -67.89
CA LYS A 5 -25.81 7.73 -66.55
C LYS A 5 -24.86 8.41 -65.57
N GLN A 6 -25.35 9.41 -64.84
CA GLN A 6 -24.67 9.93 -63.65
C GLN A 6 -24.79 8.88 -62.54
N LEU A 7 -23.66 8.31 -62.13
CA LEU A 7 -23.55 7.47 -60.95
C LEU A 7 -22.98 8.35 -59.82
N GLY A 8 -23.84 8.77 -58.88
CA GLY A 8 -23.41 9.49 -57.69
C GLY A 8 -22.71 8.53 -56.74
N LEU A 9 -21.40 8.73 -56.55
CA LEU A 9 -20.61 7.99 -55.57
C LEU A 9 -20.74 8.71 -54.22
N LEU A 10 -21.62 8.21 -53.35
CA LEU A 10 -21.68 8.63 -51.94
C LEU A 10 -20.49 8.00 -51.20
N LEU A 11 -19.41 8.76 -51.05
CA LEU A 11 -18.32 8.45 -50.14
C LEU A 11 -18.79 8.72 -48.71
N LEU A 12 -19.23 7.66 -48.02
CA LEU A 12 -19.38 7.66 -46.57
C LEU A 12 -17.98 7.79 -45.95
N PHE A 13 -17.59 9.02 -45.60
CA PHE A 13 -16.45 9.28 -44.74
C PHE A 13 -16.77 8.72 -43.34
N ILE A 14 -16.34 7.48 -43.08
CA ILE A 14 -16.24 6.95 -41.73
C ILE A 14 -15.08 7.68 -41.08
N TRP A 15 -15.36 8.80 -40.40
CA TRP A 15 -14.38 9.42 -39.53
C TRP A 15 -14.06 8.40 -38.43
N PRO A 16 -12.79 7.98 -38.26
CA PRO A 16 -12.43 7.20 -37.10
C PRO A 16 -12.72 8.11 -35.90
N GLN A 17 -13.77 7.78 -35.15
CA GLN A 17 -13.91 8.32 -33.81
C GLN A 17 -12.76 7.72 -33.03
N PHE A 18 -11.66 8.47 -32.93
CA PHE A 18 -10.66 8.24 -31.90
C PHE A 18 -11.40 8.44 -30.59
N VAL A 19 -11.91 7.34 -30.03
CA VAL A 19 -12.32 7.29 -28.64
C VAL A 19 -11.01 7.45 -27.88
N LEU A 20 -10.70 8.68 -27.48
CA LEU A 20 -9.69 8.91 -26.46
C LEU A 20 -10.23 8.17 -25.23
N ALA A 21 -9.59 7.05 -24.88
CA ALA A 21 -9.91 6.37 -23.64
C ALA A 21 -9.77 7.42 -22.51
N ASN A 22 -10.84 7.62 -21.74
CA ASN A 22 -10.80 8.56 -20.62
C ASN A 22 -9.75 8.04 -19.63
N VAL A 23 -8.74 8.87 -19.35
CA VAL A 23 -7.72 8.55 -18.35
C VAL A 23 -8.39 8.57 -16.98
N ILE A 24 -8.17 7.53 -16.19
CA ILE A 24 -8.58 7.49 -14.79
C ILE A 24 -7.54 8.29 -14.01
N GLU A 25 -7.95 9.44 -13.50
CA GLU A 25 -7.14 10.28 -12.61
C GLU A 25 -7.33 9.82 -11.17
N VAL A 26 -6.24 9.42 -10.52
CA VAL A 26 -6.22 8.96 -9.12
C VAL A 26 -5.44 9.98 -8.30
N THR A 27 -6.13 10.67 -7.40
CA THR A 27 -5.50 11.60 -6.46
C THR A 27 -5.51 10.99 -5.06
N LEU A 28 -4.32 10.85 -4.49
CA LEU A 28 -4.11 10.37 -3.14
C LEU A 28 -3.65 11.53 -2.25
N HIS A 29 -4.09 11.53 -0.99
CA HIS A 29 -3.74 12.60 -0.05
C HIS A 29 -2.80 12.06 1.02
N TYR A 30 -1.67 12.73 1.21
CA TYR A 30 -0.63 12.35 2.15
C TYR A 30 -0.51 13.39 3.27
N VAL A 31 -0.60 12.95 4.51
CA VAL A 31 -0.34 13.77 5.70
C VAL A 31 0.89 13.21 6.40
N GLY A 32 1.94 14.02 6.53
CA GLY A 32 3.20 13.63 7.15
C GLY A 32 4.38 14.40 6.57
N SER A 33 5.59 14.08 7.03
CA SER A 33 6.82 14.69 6.50
C SER A 33 7.10 14.23 5.07
N THR A 34 7.50 15.15 4.19
CA THR A 34 7.96 14.84 2.82
C THR A 34 9.48 14.66 2.71
N ASP A 35 10.20 14.67 3.83
CA ASP A 35 11.66 14.56 3.85
C ASP A 35 12.15 13.19 4.37
N GLY A 36 11.23 12.29 4.70
CA GLY A 36 11.52 10.99 5.34
C GLY A 36 11.43 9.77 4.42
N GLN A 37 11.81 8.61 4.97
CA GLN A 37 11.80 7.34 4.23
C GLN A 37 10.40 6.90 3.82
N VAL A 38 9.36 7.15 4.63
CA VAL A 38 7.96 6.89 4.23
C VAL A 38 7.61 7.61 2.93
N TRP A 39 7.95 8.90 2.82
CA TRP A 39 7.71 9.66 1.59
C TRP A 39 8.54 9.15 0.41
N ALA A 40 9.81 8.80 0.62
CA ALA A 40 10.63 8.16 -0.42
C ALA A 40 9.96 6.88 -0.93
N GLY A 41 9.43 6.05 -0.04
CA GLY A 41 8.62 4.88 -0.35
C GLY A 41 7.40 5.19 -1.21
N VAL A 42 6.61 6.19 -0.79
CA VAL A 42 5.45 6.67 -1.55
C VAL A 42 5.86 7.12 -2.95
N GLN A 43 6.96 7.86 -3.09
CA GLN A 43 7.47 8.31 -4.39
C GLN A 43 7.95 7.15 -5.28
N GLN A 44 8.61 6.13 -4.69
CA GLN A 44 8.99 4.92 -5.41
C GLN A 44 7.73 4.20 -5.95
N GLY A 45 6.72 4.02 -5.10
CA GLY A 45 5.46 3.40 -5.48
C GLY A 45 4.73 4.20 -6.56
N LEU A 46 4.72 5.53 -6.45
CA LEU A 46 4.07 6.43 -7.42
C LEU A 46 4.73 6.36 -8.80
N THR A 47 6.06 6.28 -8.82
CA THR A 47 6.83 6.10 -10.05
C THR A 47 6.45 4.79 -10.74
N GLU A 48 6.36 3.70 -9.99
CA GLU A 48 6.00 2.38 -10.52
C GLU A 48 4.53 2.32 -10.98
N ALA A 49 3.62 2.90 -10.20
CA ALA A 49 2.19 2.98 -10.52
C ALA A 49 1.97 3.73 -11.84
N ASN A 50 2.65 4.86 -12.05
CA ASN A 50 2.53 5.63 -13.29
C ASN A 50 3.19 4.95 -14.50
N LEU A 51 4.28 4.20 -14.31
CA LEU A 51 4.88 3.40 -15.38
C LEU A 51 3.90 2.32 -15.89
N GLN A 52 3.17 1.67 -14.98
CA GLN A 52 2.12 0.73 -15.36
C GLN A 52 0.88 1.45 -15.92
N GLY A 53 0.50 2.56 -15.29
CA GLY A 53 -0.68 3.36 -15.62
C GLY A 53 -0.67 3.91 -17.05
N GLN A 54 0.50 4.19 -17.62
CA GLN A 54 0.65 4.59 -19.02
C GLN A 54 0.00 3.59 -20.00
N PHE A 55 0.05 2.30 -19.70
CA PHE A 55 -0.55 1.26 -20.55
C PHE A 55 -2.01 0.98 -20.22
N LEU A 56 -2.46 1.35 -19.01
CA LEU A 56 -3.82 1.12 -18.51
C LEU A 56 -4.73 2.34 -18.64
N GLY A 57 -4.21 3.49 -19.10
CA GLY A 57 -4.96 4.74 -19.12
C GLY A 57 -5.23 5.28 -17.71
N GLN A 58 -4.24 5.19 -16.83
CA GLN A 58 -4.34 5.61 -15.43
C GLN A 58 -3.21 6.57 -15.09
N ASN A 59 -3.52 7.63 -14.36
CA ASN A 59 -2.54 8.61 -13.89
C ASN A 59 -2.72 8.81 -12.39
N TYR A 60 -1.62 8.70 -11.66
CA TYR A 60 -1.58 8.73 -10.20
C TYR A 60 -0.86 9.99 -9.74
N THR A 61 -1.43 10.68 -8.76
CA THR A 61 -0.79 11.81 -8.06
C THR A 61 -0.93 11.64 -6.56
N VAL A 62 0.07 12.13 -5.82
CA VAL A 62 0.02 12.20 -4.35
C VAL A 62 0.20 13.66 -3.94
N GLN A 63 -0.79 14.21 -3.25
CA GLN A 63 -0.77 15.57 -2.73
C GLN A 63 -0.44 15.55 -1.24
N ALA A 64 0.70 16.14 -0.87
CA ALA A 64 1.01 16.41 0.52
C ALA A 64 0.06 17.50 1.04
N THR A 65 -0.63 17.24 2.14
CA THR A 65 -1.68 18.10 2.67
C THR A 65 -1.67 18.11 4.19
N THR A 66 -2.16 19.20 4.78
CA THR A 66 -2.46 19.28 6.21
C THR A 66 -3.82 18.66 6.52
N ILE A 67 -4.09 18.39 7.80
CA ILE A 67 -5.39 17.86 8.24
C ILE A 67 -6.52 18.85 7.92
N ASP A 68 -6.28 20.15 8.06
CA ASP A 68 -7.30 21.18 7.80
C ASP A 68 -7.62 21.31 6.30
N GLU A 69 -6.60 21.22 5.45
CA GLU A 69 -6.79 21.16 4.00
C GLU A 69 -7.53 19.88 3.61
N LEU A 70 -7.16 18.72 4.18
CA LEU A 70 -7.83 17.45 3.96
C LEU A 70 -9.33 17.53 4.32
N LYS A 71 -9.67 18.17 5.45
CA LYS A 71 -11.07 18.40 5.87
C LYS A 71 -11.87 19.21 4.85
N ALA A 72 -11.21 20.07 4.05
CA ALA A 72 -11.86 20.90 3.04
C ALA A 72 -12.07 20.18 1.69
N ILE A 73 -11.51 18.97 1.50
CA ILE A 73 -11.65 18.20 0.25
C ILE A 73 -12.98 17.45 0.27
N PRO A 74 -13.81 17.55 -0.79
CA PRO A 74 -15.01 16.73 -0.91
C PRO A 74 -14.67 15.24 -0.88
N THR A 75 -15.35 14.46 -0.04
CA THR A 75 -15.09 13.02 0.14
C THR A 75 -15.09 12.23 -1.17
N GLU A 76 -15.92 12.62 -2.14
CA GLU A 76 -16.04 11.95 -3.43
C GLU A 76 -14.76 12.07 -4.29
N GLN A 77 -13.87 12.99 -3.94
CA GLN A 77 -12.57 13.18 -4.60
C GLN A 77 -11.42 12.44 -3.88
N VAL A 78 -11.70 11.81 -2.74
CA VAL A 78 -10.69 11.15 -1.90
C VAL A 78 -10.79 9.63 -2.07
N THR A 79 -9.91 9.08 -2.92
CA THR A 79 -9.80 7.62 -3.09
C THR A 79 -9.19 6.94 -1.87
N ALA A 80 -8.17 7.55 -1.27
CA ALA A 80 -7.51 7.07 -0.06
C ALA A 80 -6.72 8.18 0.64
N ILE A 81 -6.49 7.99 1.93
CA ILE A 81 -5.68 8.88 2.77
C ILE A 81 -4.47 8.11 3.27
N LEU A 82 -3.29 8.71 3.15
CA LEU A 82 -1.99 8.14 3.53
C LEU A 82 -1.43 8.94 4.71
N LEU A 83 -1.30 8.32 5.87
CA LEU A 83 -0.85 8.97 7.10
C LEU A 83 0.52 8.45 7.53
N ALA A 84 1.54 9.30 7.41
CA ALA A 84 2.87 9.08 7.95
C ALA A 84 3.05 9.91 9.23
N THR A 85 2.21 9.61 10.22
CA THR A 85 2.08 10.37 11.47
C THR A 85 1.94 9.42 12.68
N ASP A 86 1.85 9.99 13.88
CA ASP A 86 1.63 9.24 15.12
C ASP A 86 0.19 8.69 15.25
N ALA A 87 -0.01 7.79 16.21
CA ALA A 87 -1.31 7.15 16.43
C ALA A 87 -2.45 8.13 16.72
N ASN A 88 -2.21 9.23 17.47
CA ASN A 88 -3.28 10.19 17.78
C ASN A 88 -3.78 10.89 16.52
N THR A 89 -2.86 11.25 15.63
CA THR A 89 -3.21 11.83 14.34
C THR A 89 -4.00 10.84 13.48
N VAL A 90 -3.63 9.55 13.48
CA VAL A 90 -4.38 8.50 12.79
C VAL A 90 -5.80 8.38 13.35
N PHE A 91 -5.96 8.39 14.68
CA PHE A 91 -7.28 8.38 15.32
C PHE A 91 -8.12 9.61 14.96
N GLU A 92 -7.52 10.81 14.96
CA GLU A 92 -8.22 12.04 14.58
C GLU A 92 -8.80 11.92 13.17
N VAL A 93 -7.95 11.59 12.19
CA VAL A 93 -8.35 11.56 10.78
C VAL A 93 -9.33 10.42 10.51
N ALA A 94 -9.09 9.23 11.07
CA ALA A 94 -9.98 8.08 10.91
C ALA A 94 -11.36 8.30 11.55
N GLY A 95 -11.42 9.09 12.63
CA GLY A 95 -12.64 9.46 13.33
C GLY A 95 -13.46 10.56 12.65
N LEU A 96 -12.96 11.18 11.57
CA LEU A 96 -13.72 12.17 10.81
C LEU A 96 -14.86 11.47 10.06
N GLN A 97 -16.11 11.82 10.40
CA GLN A 97 -17.30 11.21 9.82
C GLN A 97 -17.33 11.26 8.28
N GLN A 98 -16.75 12.31 7.69
CA GLN A 98 -16.65 12.47 6.24
C GLN A 98 -15.79 11.39 5.55
N PHE A 99 -14.88 10.75 6.28
CA PHE A 99 -13.96 9.71 5.77
C PHE A 99 -14.27 8.33 6.35
N ALA A 100 -15.45 8.14 6.95
CA ALA A 100 -15.83 6.88 7.59
C ALA A 100 -15.77 5.66 6.65
N GLN A 101 -15.90 5.89 5.33
CA GLN A 101 -15.82 4.85 4.30
C GLN A 101 -14.60 4.99 3.38
N THR A 102 -13.69 5.92 3.66
CA THR A 102 -12.48 6.13 2.88
C THR A 102 -11.33 5.35 3.51
N PRO A 103 -10.52 4.57 2.78
CA PRO A 103 -9.39 3.87 3.36
C PRO A 103 -8.34 4.87 3.87
N VAL A 104 -8.01 4.73 5.16
CA VAL A 104 -6.98 5.50 5.85
C VAL A 104 -5.80 4.58 6.14
N PHE A 105 -4.71 4.75 5.41
CA PHE A 105 -3.50 3.97 5.61
C PHE A 105 -2.65 4.60 6.71
N ASN A 106 -2.37 3.83 7.76
CA ASN A 106 -1.30 4.15 8.70
C ASN A 106 0.02 3.61 8.12
N LEU A 107 0.98 4.51 7.92
CA LEU A 107 2.27 4.24 7.29
C LEU A 107 3.46 4.31 8.25
N ALA A 108 3.27 4.75 9.49
CA ALA A 108 4.38 5.00 10.42
C ALA A 108 4.18 4.46 11.84
N SER A 109 2.95 4.44 12.35
CA SER A 109 2.72 4.07 13.76
C SER A 109 2.67 2.56 13.96
N ALA A 110 3.53 2.06 14.85
CA ALA A 110 3.53 0.67 15.31
C ALA A 110 2.55 0.41 16.47
N ALA A 111 1.82 1.43 16.92
CA ALA A 111 0.98 1.35 18.12
C ALA A 111 -0.11 0.27 17.99
N ASP A 112 -0.19 -0.61 19.01
CA ASP A 112 -1.18 -1.70 19.03
C ASP A 112 -2.61 -1.17 19.22
N GLU A 113 -2.79 -0.02 19.88
CA GLU A 113 -4.10 0.62 20.07
C GLU A 113 -4.85 0.89 18.75
N LEU A 114 -4.14 1.16 17.65
CA LEU A 114 -4.74 1.33 16.31
C LEU A 114 -5.37 0.04 15.77
N ARG A 115 -4.90 -1.13 16.25
CA ARG A 115 -5.40 -2.46 15.88
C ARG A 115 -6.43 -2.98 16.88
N GLU A 116 -6.40 -2.47 18.11
CA GLU A 116 -7.39 -2.76 19.14
C GLU A 116 -8.70 -2.01 18.91
N ALA A 117 -8.66 -0.75 18.45
CA ALA A 117 -9.82 0.14 18.41
C ALA A 117 -10.92 -0.21 17.38
N CYS A 118 -10.79 -1.29 16.60
CA CYS A 118 -11.76 -1.72 15.59
C CYS A 118 -12.13 -0.64 14.56
N LEU A 119 -11.19 0.25 14.18
CA LEU A 119 -11.46 1.29 13.20
C LEU A 119 -11.74 0.68 11.82
N GLY A 120 -12.97 0.80 11.35
CA GLY A 120 -13.45 0.12 10.14
C GLY A 120 -12.75 0.55 8.85
N ASN A 121 -12.17 1.74 8.84
CA ASN A 121 -11.53 2.37 7.69
C ASN A 121 -9.99 2.45 7.78
N VAL A 122 -9.38 2.01 8.89
CA VAL A 122 -7.92 2.09 9.06
C VAL A 122 -7.23 0.81 8.58
N LEU A 123 -6.19 0.99 7.76
CA LEU A 123 -5.33 -0.06 7.21
C LEU A 123 -3.90 0.18 7.71
N ASN A 124 -3.46 -0.66 8.65
CA ASN A 124 -2.16 -0.54 9.31
C ASN A 124 -1.10 -1.36 8.56
N ILE A 125 -0.17 -0.67 7.89
CA ILE A 125 0.91 -1.31 7.13
C ILE A 125 2.16 -1.62 7.96
N PRO A 126 2.66 -0.74 8.86
CA PRO A 126 3.82 -1.08 9.69
C PRO A 126 3.60 -2.32 10.54
N LEU A 127 4.69 -2.94 10.99
CA LEU A 127 4.61 -3.96 12.04
C LEU A 127 4.09 -3.33 13.32
N SER A 128 3.16 -4.02 13.98
CA SER A 128 2.72 -3.62 15.32
C SER A 128 3.77 -3.99 16.36
N GLU A 129 3.76 -3.34 17.53
CA GLU A 129 4.63 -3.75 18.64
C GLU A 129 4.36 -5.20 19.05
N GLN A 130 3.10 -5.64 19.11
CA GLN A 130 2.76 -7.05 19.33
C GLN A 130 3.34 -7.98 18.24
N MET A 131 3.31 -7.61 16.96
CA MET A 131 3.92 -8.43 15.89
C MET A 131 5.43 -8.63 16.10
N LYS A 132 6.13 -7.54 16.46
CA LYS A 132 7.56 -7.57 16.71
C LYS A 132 7.86 -8.49 17.90
N GLN A 133 7.10 -8.36 18.99
CA GLN A 133 7.24 -9.18 20.18
C GLN A 133 6.96 -10.66 19.91
N ASP A 134 5.89 -10.99 19.17
CA ASP A 134 5.56 -12.38 18.82
C ASP A 134 6.65 -13.02 17.96
N ALA A 135 7.20 -12.29 16.98
CA ALA A 135 8.28 -12.78 16.15
C ALA A 135 9.55 -13.06 16.96
N ILE A 136 9.94 -12.13 17.84
CA ILE A 136 11.08 -12.29 18.74
C ILE A 136 10.87 -13.46 19.70
N ALA A 137 9.67 -13.60 20.28
CA ALA A 137 9.34 -14.70 21.19
C ALA A 137 9.41 -16.07 20.49
N GLN A 138 8.93 -16.18 19.25
CA GLN A 138 9.08 -17.40 18.45
C GLN A 138 10.55 -17.80 18.26
N TRP A 139 11.43 -16.82 18.03
CA TRP A 139 12.87 -17.04 17.89
C TRP A 139 13.53 -17.45 19.21
N GLN A 140 13.27 -16.70 20.28
CA GLN A 140 13.86 -16.93 21.60
C GLN A 140 13.47 -18.29 22.18
N ALA A 141 12.28 -18.82 21.83
CA ALA A 141 11.86 -20.16 22.24
C ALA A 141 12.81 -21.28 21.78
N LYS A 142 13.65 -21.03 20.76
CA LYS A 142 14.65 -22.00 20.25
C LYS A 142 16.10 -21.49 20.31
N ASN A 143 16.29 -20.19 20.54
CA ASN A 143 17.60 -19.52 20.48
C ASN A 143 17.74 -18.51 21.64
N GLU A 144 17.55 -18.98 22.88
CA GLU A 144 17.47 -18.13 24.09
C GLU A 144 18.63 -17.12 24.23
N ASP A 145 19.85 -17.55 23.91
CA ASP A 145 21.07 -16.74 24.03
C ASP A 145 21.42 -15.91 22.77
N THR A 146 20.57 -15.91 21.74
CA THR A 146 20.83 -15.19 20.47
C THR A 146 19.86 -14.03 20.30
N PRO A 147 20.25 -12.80 20.70
CA PRO A 147 19.37 -11.64 20.58
C PRO A 147 19.15 -11.28 19.10
N VAL A 148 17.91 -10.88 18.79
CA VAL A 148 17.50 -10.38 17.48
C VAL A 148 16.54 -9.22 17.68
N HIS A 149 16.40 -8.36 16.67
CA HIS A 149 15.30 -7.41 16.56
C HIS A 149 14.44 -7.73 15.34
N ALA A 150 13.19 -7.25 15.39
CA ALA A 150 12.21 -7.47 14.34
C ALA A 150 12.13 -6.24 13.41
N GLN A 151 12.07 -6.49 12.10
CA GLN A 151 11.91 -5.47 11.05
C GLN A 151 10.88 -5.92 10.02
N GLY A 152 10.19 -4.95 9.44
CA GLY A 152 9.27 -5.16 8.33
C GLY A 152 9.99 -5.39 7.01
N TRP A 153 11.15 -4.77 6.80
CA TRP A 153 11.91 -4.81 5.55
C TRP A 153 13.40 -4.66 5.84
N HIS A 154 14.23 -5.22 4.95
CA HIS A 154 15.68 -5.12 5.07
C HIS A 154 16.29 -4.97 3.67
N GLU A 155 17.32 -4.13 3.53
CA GLU A 155 17.91 -3.78 2.24
C GLU A 155 18.59 -4.98 1.55
N ASP A 156 19.04 -5.94 2.34
CA ASP A 156 19.68 -7.18 1.86
C ASP A 156 18.67 -8.32 1.70
N PHE A 157 17.37 -8.09 1.87
CA PHE A 157 16.36 -9.10 1.60
C PHE A 157 16.27 -9.37 0.10
N VAL A 158 16.54 -10.62 -0.31
CA VAL A 158 16.66 -10.98 -1.74
C VAL A 158 15.50 -11.80 -2.30
N LYS A 159 14.75 -12.49 -1.44
CA LYS A 159 13.69 -13.42 -1.85
C LYS A 159 12.51 -12.67 -2.49
N PHE A 160 11.69 -13.37 -3.25
CA PHE A 160 10.39 -12.87 -3.72
C PHE A 160 10.43 -11.53 -4.48
N ALA A 161 11.50 -11.33 -5.23
CA ALA A 161 11.82 -10.11 -5.96
C ALA A 161 12.16 -8.86 -5.11
N ALA A 162 12.36 -9.01 -3.80
CA ALA A 162 12.78 -7.92 -2.91
C ALA A 162 14.10 -7.27 -3.35
N SER A 163 15.07 -8.07 -3.83
CA SER A 163 16.34 -7.52 -4.34
C SER A 163 16.13 -6.55 -5.50
N GLN A 164 15.15 -6.78 -6.37
CA GLN A 164 14.83 -5.87 -7.47
C GLN A 164 14.24 -4.56 -6.94
N LEU A 165 13.34 -4.59 -5.95
CA LEU A 165 12.83 -3.36 -5.33
C LEU A 165 13.91 -2.60 -4.59
N ASN A 166 14.74 -3.27 -3.78
CA ASN A 166 15.88 -2.64 -3.12
C ASN A 166 16.82 -1.96 -4.12
N THR A 167 17.10 -2.62 -5.24
CA THR A 167 17.92 -2.04 -6.32
C THR A 167 17.26 -0.81 -6.96
N ARG A 168 15.95 -0.86 -7.24
CA ARG A 168 15.22 0.28 -7.82
C ARG A 168 15.14 1.45 -6.85
N PHE A 169 14.80 1.18 -5.59
CA PHE A 169 14.71 2.18 -4.55
C PHE A 169 16.05 2.88 -4.32
N THR A 170 17.14 2.11 -4.16
CA THR A 170 18.49 2.66 -3.96
C THR A 170 18.91 3.54 -5.13
N ARG A 171 18.61 3.12 -6.36
CA ARG A 171 18.91 3.92 -7.56
C ARG A 171 18.16 5.25 -7.58
N ASN A 172 16.89 5.24 -7.20
CA ASN A 172 16.01 6.41 -7.33
C ASN A 172 16.16 7.39 -6.16
N HIS A 173 16.40 6.89 -4.95
CA HIS A 173 16.40 7.68 -3.72
C HIS A 173 17.78 7.85 -3.10
N GLN A 174 18.80 7.14 -3.61
CA GLN A 174 20.17 7.17 -3.08
C GLN A 174 20.25 6.79 -1.58
N SER A 175 19.26 6.05 -1.09
CA SER A 175 19.19 5.49 0.25
C SER A 175 18.81 4.01 0.20
N LYS A 176 19.17 3.27 1.24
CA LYS A 176 18.68 1.90 1.45
C LYS A 176 17.22 1.95 1.86
N MET A 177 16.43 0.99 1.39
CA MET A 177 15.03 0.88 1.75
C MET A 177 14.89 0.26 3.13
N ASP A 178 14.11 0.88 4.01
CA ASP A 178 13.80 0.41 5.36
C ASP A 178 12.30 0.11 5.52
N ASP A 179 11.88 -0.17 6.76
CA ASP A 179 10.48 -0.44 7.13
C ASP A 179 9.52 0.66 6.68
N ASP A 180 9.92 1.91 6.89
CA ASP A 180 9.13 3.10 6.60
C ASP A 180 8.96 3.30 5.09
N ALA A 181 10.06 3.21 4.34
CA ALA A 181 10.02 3.26 2.89
C ALA A 181 9.21 2.11 2.30
N TRP A 182 9.32 0.90 2.85
CA TRP A 182 8.49 -0.21 2.41
C TRP A 182 7.01 0.02 2.70
N ALA A 183 6.66 0.60 3.86
CA ALA A 183 5.27 0.92 4.18
C ALA A 183 4.67 1.92 3.18
N GLY A 184 5.42 2.99 2.84
CA GLY A 184 5.01 3.97 1.84
C GLY A 184 4.84 3.37 0.44
N TRP A 185 5.80 2.55 -0.02
CA TRP A 185 5.73 1.88 -1.32
C TRP A 185 4.54 0.89 -1.37
N ALA A 186 4.35 0.10 -0.32
CA ALA A 186 3.30 -0.89 -0.23
C ALA A 186 1.90 -0.27 -0.34
N ALA A 187 1.66 0.87 0.30
CA ALA A 187 0.38 1.57 0.23
C ALA A 187 0.01 1.94 -1.22
N ILE A 188 0.95 2.56 -1.94
CA ILE A 188 0.74 2.95 -3.33
C ILE A 188 0.58 1.73 -4.23
N LYS A 189 1.35 0.67 -3.98
CA LYS A 189 1.25 -0.56 -4.76
C LYS A 189 -0.10 -1.24 -4.59
N MET A 190 -0.60 -1.36 -3.36
CA MET A 190 -1.95 -1.88 -3.08
C MET A 190 -3.02 -1.05 -3.77
N LEU A 191 -2.93 0.28 -3.69
CA LEU A 191 -3.90 1.19 -4.29
C LEU A 191 -3.90 1.11 -5.82
N SER A 192 -2.72 1.21 -6.44
CA SER A 192 -2.60 1.15 -7.91
C SER A 192 -3.01 -0.20 -8.48
N ASP A 193 -2.64 -1.32 -7.85
CA ASP A 193 -3.10 -2.64 -8.28
C ASP A 193 -4.62 -2.80 -8.08
N SER A 194 -5.19 -2.19 -7.05
CA SER A 194 -6.65 -2.20 -6.83
C SER A 194 -7.36 -1.41 -7.92
N VAL A 195 -6.93 -0.18 -8.24
CA VAL A 195 -7.49 0.62 -9.34
C VAL A 195 -7.32 -0.09 -10.68
N ALA A 196 -6.18 -0.72 -10.94
CA ALA A 196 -5.94 -1.52 -12.14
C ALA A 196 -6.98 -2.65 -12.30
N ARG A 197 -7.38 -3.30 -11.20
CA ARG A 197 -8.32 -4.42 -11.20
C ARG A 197 -9.79 -3.99 -11.21
N THR A 198 -10.14 -2.93 -10.48
CA THR A 198 -11.53 -2.50 -10.30
C THR A 198 -11.96 -1.41 -11.28
N GLN A 199 -11.00 -0.67 -11.85
CA GLN A 199 -11.24 0.56 -12.63
C GLN A 199 -12.10 1.57 -11.86
N ASN A 200 -11.96 1.60 -10.53
CA ASN A 200 -12.76 2.42 -9.63
C ASN A 200 -11.85 3.20 -8.65
N THR A 201 -12.20 4.46 -8.42
CA THR A 201 -11.51 5.41 -7.54
C THR A 201 -12.38 5.88 -6.37
N ASP A 202 -13.62 5.39 -6.26
CA ASP A 202 -14.50 5.65 -5.12
C ASP A 202 -13.91 5.08 -3.83
N GLY A 203 -13.91 5.88 -2.76
CA GLY A 203 -13.31 5.51 -1.48
C GLY A 203 -13.96 4.29 -0.82
N ASP A 204 -15.30 4.20 -0.84
CA ASP A 204 -16.03 3.09 -0.20
C ASP A 204 -15.78 1.76 -0.93
N ALA A 205 -15.84 1.79 -2.26
CA ALA A 205 -15.50 0.65 -3.09
C ALA A 205 -14.03 0.24 -2.90
N MET A 206 -13.11 1.20 -2.79
CA MET A 206 -11.69 0.95 -2.55
C MET A 206 -11.45 0.32 -1.19
N LEU A 207 -12.04 0.85 -0.12
CA LEU A 207 -11.96 0.28 1.22
C LEU A 207 -12.50 -1.15 1.26
N THR A 208 -13.65 -1.38 0.64
CA THR A 208 -14.28 -2.70 0.54
C THR A 208 -13.36 -3.69 -0.16
N PHE A 209 -12.79 -3.31 -1.30
CA PHE A 209 -11.87 -4.18 -2.04
C PHE A 209 -10.60 -4.48 -1.24
N LEU A 210 -9.98 -3.46 -0.64
CA LEU A 210 -8.74 -3.61 0.14
C LEU A 210 -8.93 -4.54 1.35
N LYS A 211 -10.11 -4.55 1.96
CA LYS A 211 -10.39 -5.40 3.12
C LYS A 211 -10.74 -6.84 2.75
N ASN A 212 -11.43 -7.06 1.63
CA ASN A 212 -12.05 -8.36 1.32
C ASN A 212 -11.35 -9.12 0.19
N ASP A 213 -10.80 -8.41 -0.80
CA ASP A 213 -10.35 -8.97 -2.08
C ASP A 213 -8.87 -8.72 -2.38
N LEU A 214 -8.18 -7.98 -1.49
CA LEU A 214 -6.76 -7.71 -1.62
C LEU A 214 -5.95 -9.01 -1.66
N SER A 215 -5.06 -9.08 -2.63
CA SER A 215 -4.02 -10.10 -2.72
C SER A 215 -2.73 -9.39 -3.07
N PHE A 216 -1.95 -9.04 -2.06
CA PHE A 216 -0.70 -8.28 -2.19
C PHE A 216 0.50 -9.17 -1.84
N ASP A 217 1.45 -9.36 -2.74
CA ASP A 217 2.64 -10.18 -2.45
C ASP A 217 3.70 -9.43 -1.62
N GLY A 218 3.65 -8.10 -1.61
CA GLY A 218 4.57 -7.25 -0.86
C GLY A 218 6.06 -7.39 -1.18
N GLN A 219 6.40 -8.15 -2.22
CA GLN A 219 7.73 -8.69 -2.48
C GLN A 219 8.32 -9.40 -1.26
N LYS A 220 7.44 -10.08 -0.54
CA LYS A 220 7.71 -10.83 0.69
C LYS A 220 7.28 -12.29 0.60
N GLY A 221 6.67 -12.70 -0.50
CA GLY A 221 6.39 -14.10 -0.83
C GLY A 221 5.03 -14.58 -0.38
N ASP A 222 4.66 -14.33 0.88
CA ASP A 222 3.31 -14.62 1.36
C ASP A 222 2.31 -13.54 0.91
N THR A 223 1.09 -13.99 0.58
CA THR A 223 0.00 -13.07 0.24
C THR A 223 -0.46 -12.33 1.49
N ALA A 224 -0.15 -11.04 1.53
CA ALA A 224 -0.58 -10.12 2.54
C ALA A 224 -2.03 -9.69 2.32
N THR A 225 -2.80 -9.73 3.42
CA THR A 225 -4.21 -9.34 3.49
C THR A 225 -4.46 -8.56 4.77
N PHE A 226 -5.51 -7.74 4.82
CA PHE A 226 -5.88 -7.04 6.04
C PHE A 226 -6.77 -7.91 6.95
N ARG A 227 -6.56 -7.79 8.25
CA ARG A 227 -7.46 -8.33 9.29
C ARG A 227 -8.65 -7.40 9.50
N ASN A 228 -9.64 -7.89 10.24
CA ASN A 228 -10.73 -7.04 10.74
C ASN A 228 -10.23 -5.93 11.68
N SER A 229 -9.09 -6.14 12.35
CA SER A 229 -8.37 -5.10 13.12
C SER A 229 -7.65 -4.06 12.26
N GLY A 230 -7.72 -4.16 10.93
CA GLY A 230 -6.96 -3.32 10.01
C GLY A 230 -5.47 -3.67 9.95
N GLN A 231 -4.98 -4.65 10.70
CA GLN A 231 -3.57 -5.07 10.63
C GLN A 231 -3.27 -5.82 9.33
N LEU A 232 -2.22 -5.42 8.61
CA LEU A 232 -1.68 -6.20 7.50
C LEU A 232 -1.05 -7.49 8.00
N ARG A 233 -1.51 -8.64 7.50
CA ARG A 233 -0.82 -9.93 7.63
C ARG A 233 0.43 -9.88 6.77
N GLN A 234 1.60 -10.01 7.38
CA GLN A 234 2.87 -10.00 6.68
C GLN A 234 3.93 -10.74 7.49
N ILE A 235 4.95 -11.24 6.80
CA ILE A 235 6.14 -11.79 7.44
C ILE A 235 6.90 -10.70 8.19
N VAL A 236 7.65 -11.11 9.22
CA VAL A 236 8.55 -10.27 10.01
C VAL A 236 9.96 -10.80 9.84
N LEU A 237 10.90 -9.94 9.48
CA LEU A 237 12.31 -10.29 9.39
C LEU A 237 12.93 -10.21 10.78
N LEU A 238 13.73 -11.22 11.14
CA LEU A 238 14.51 -11.23 12.37
C LEU A 238 15.98 -11.00 12.01
N VAL A 239 16.57 -9.98 12.63
CA VAL A 239 17.90 -9.49 12.31
C VAL A 239 18.77 -9.57 13.56
N ASP A 240 20.00 -10.07 13.41
CA ASP A 240 20.97 -10.18 14.51
C ASP A 240 21.75 -8.88 14.75
N GLY A 241 22.63 -8.89 15.76
CA GLY A 241 23.46 -7.73 16.10
C GLY A 241 24.50 -7.35 15.04
N ASP A 242 24.78 -8.23 14.07
CA ASP A 242 25.67 -7.99 12.94
C ASP A 242 24.90 -7.53 11.69
N ASN A 243 23.60 -7.21 11.84
CA ASN A 243 22.70 -6.77 10.78
C ASN A 243 22.46 -7.83 9.69
N ASN A 244 22.52 -9.12 10.05
CA ASN A 244 22.15 -10.20 9.15
C ASN A 244 20.71 -10.64 9.39
N ILE A 245 19.97 -10.88 8.30
CA ILE A 245 18.67 -11.54 8.37
C ILE A 245 18.91 -13.01 8.74
N VAL A 246 18.53 -13.40 9.95
CA VAL A 246 18.73 -14.76 10.47
C VAL A 246 17.49 -15.64 10.36
N ALA A 247 16.30 -15.03 10.28
CA ALA A 247 15.05 -15.75 10.09
C ALA A 247 13.91 -14.86 9.55
N GLU A 248 12.86 -15.52 9.06
CA GLU A 248 11.58 -14.94 8.69
C GLU A 248 10.51 -15.55 9.61
N ALA A 249 9.84 -14.71 10.41
CA ALA A 249 8.68 -15.12 11.19
C ALA A 249 7.40 -14.93 10.35
N PRO A 250 6.39 -15.82 10.45
CA PRO A 250 6.28 -16.93 11.40
C PRO A 250 7.31 -18.04 11.18
N LEU A 251 7.96 -18.49 12.26
CA LEU A 251 8.98 -19.51 12.13
C LEU A 251 8.38 -20.85 11.72
N ARG A 252 9.15 -21.64 10.96
CA ARG A 252 8.73 -22.98 10.52
C ARG A 252 8.26 -23.83 11.72
N GLY A 253 7.03 -24.32 11.63
CA GLY A 253 6.40 -25.16 12.64
C GLY A 253 5.56 -24.41 13.67
N VAL A 254 5.50 -23.08 13.62
CA VAL A 254 4.53 -22.30 14.41
C VAL A 254 3.14 -22.41 13.77
N ALA A 255 2.15 -22.77 14.58
CA ALA A 255 0.76 -22.90 14.13
C ALA A 255 0.14 -21.52 13.88
N GLY A 256 -0.81 -21.44 12.94
CA GLY A 256 -1.55 -20.22 12.64
C GLY A 256 -0.96 -19.37 11.50
N GLY A 257 0.25 -19.68 11.01
CA GLY A 257 0.87 -18.92 9.92
C GLY A 257 0.97 -17.45 10.27
N LEU A 258 0.65 -16.54 9.34
CA LEU A 258 0.70 -15.09 9.60
C LEU A 258 -0.19 -14.66 10.78
N ASP A 259 -1.22 -15.43 11.14
CA ASP A 259 -2.08 -15.16 12.31
C ASP A 259 -1.43 -15.50 13.66
N SER A 260 -0.19 -16.01 13.66
CA SER A 260 0.63 -16.12 14.86
C SER A 260 1.41 -14.84 15.21
N LEU A 261 1.20 -13.75 14.46
CA LEU A 261 1.90 -12.48 14.63
C LEU A 261 0.91 -11.32 14.81
N GLY A 262 0.98 -10.64 15.95
CA GLY A 262 0.14 -9.51 16.32
C GLY A 262 -1.28 -9.89 16.68
N LEU A 263 -2.15 -8.88 16.77
CA LEU A 263 -3.53 -9.06 17.20
C LEU A 263 -4.40 -9.67 16.08
N VAL A 264 -5.04 -10.79 16.38
CA VAL A 264 -5.93 -11.49 15.43
C VAL A 264 -7.31 -10.81 15.32
N SER A 265 -7.76 -10.19 16.41
CA SER A 265 -9.00 -9.41 16.47
C SER A 265 -8.76 -8.09 17.21
N CYS A 266 -9.56 -7.10 16.86
CA CYS A 266 -9.71 -5.88 17.63
C CYS A 266 -10.60 -6.14 18.87
N ARG A 267 -10.68 -5.21 19.82
CA ARG A 267 -11.35 -5.39 21.11
C ARG A 267 -12.18 -4.17 21.51
#